data_AF-A0A4R6C067-F1
#
_entry.id   AF-A0A4R6C067-F1
#
_cell.length_a   1.000
_cell.length_b   1.000
_cell.length_c   1.000
_cell.angle_alpha   90.00
_cell.angle_beta   90.00
_cell.angle_gamma   90.00
#
_symmetry.space_group_name_H-M   'P 1'
#
loop_
_entity.id
_entity.type
_entity.pdbx_description
1 polymer ?
#
loop_
_entity_poly.entity_id
_entity_poly.type
_entity_poly.pdbx_seq_one_letter_code
_entity_poly.pdbx_strand_id
1 'polypeptide(L)'
;MIEKTEFRRLILAANRTSIKRLEMRNKLILVCILLLMALAIYLIYLISKEAQEEKFRDQHVVVGYTYRQALQRQMHANAVASDGVKWSKATRSQIARYLRPEPYYQHSEQKYQFLNLRKPQGISAGKLDELLKGKGILEGQGDAFREAARQSDLNEIYLISHAQLETGKGASELAKGLKVNDKGQLDPDGKTYYNFFGVGAFDHDAVAEGAKYAQQQGWDTPEKAIKGGAQFIAREYLSRDNQYTLYSMRFNPVDPGRHQYATDVMWAHHNARQMAKYYHKLGLEGKFFTRHYYKK
;
A
#
# COMPACT_ATOMS: atom_id res chain seq x y z
N MET A 1 20.68 -75.74 35.11
CA MET A 1 20.16 -74.46 35.67
C MET A 1 20.62 -73.22 34.89
N ILE A 2 21.81 -73.23 34.30
CA ILE A 2 22.41 -72.10 33.56
C ILE A 2 21.70 -71.82 32.22
N GLU A 3 21.32 -72.86 31.47
CA GLU A 3 20.62 -72.75 30.17
C GLU A 3 19.27 -72.01 30.22
N LYS A 4 18.49 -72.22 31.29
CA LYS A 4 17.16 -71.61 31.44
C LYS A 4 17.25 -70.08 31.66
N THR A 5 18.37 -69.63 32.22
CA THR A 5 18.65 -68.21 32.51
C THR A 5 19.15 -67.48 31.26
N GLU A 6 20.04 -68.11 30.49
CA GLU A 6 20.48 -67.64 29.17
C GLU A 6 19.31 -67.51 28.19
N PHE A 7 18.44 -68.54 28.12
CA PHE A 7 17.26 -68.53 27.25
C PHE A 7 16.27 -67.40 27.61
N ARG A 8 16.04 -67.16 28.91
CA ARG A 8 15.23 -66.02 29.37
C ARG A 8 15.85 -64.67 29.00
N ARG A 9 17.18 -64.52 29.07
CA ARG A 9 17.88 -63.29 28.65
C ARG A 9 17.72 -63.04 27.16
N LEU A 10 17.82 -64.08 26.32
CA LEU A 10 17.64 -63.98 24.87
C LEU A 10 16.21 -63.53 24.50
N ILE A 11 15.18 -64.09 25.14
CA ILE A 11 13.79 -63.69 24.91
C ILE A 11 13.55 -62.22 25.32
N LEU A 12 14.09 -61.80 26.48
CA LEU A 12 13.98 -60.41 26.95
C LEU A 12 14.68 -59.42 26.00
N ALA A 13 15.85 -59.79 25.46
CA ALA A 13 16.57 -58.98 24.48
C ALA A 13 15.79 -58.87 23.16
N ALA A 14 15.26 -59.97 22.65
CA ALA A 14 14.44 -59.98 21.43
C ALA A 14 13.16 -59.14 21.57
N ASN A 15 12.46 -59.25 22.71
CA ASN A 15 11.28 -58.44 23.02
C ASN A 15 11.62 -56.95 23.13
N ARG A 16 12.73 -56.57 23.79
CA ARG A 16 13.19 -55.17 23.83
C ARG A 16 13.50 -54.62 22.44
N THR A 17 14.13 -55.39 21.57
CA THR A 17 14.44 -54.98 20.19
C THR A 17 13.17 -54.88 19.33
N SER A 18 12.16 -55.72 19.58
CA SER A 18 10.84 -55.64 18.93
C SER A 18 10.08 -54.37 19.32
N ILE A 19 10.01 -54.06 20.63
CA ILE A 19 9.36 -52.85 21.15
C ILE A 19 10.03 -51.59 20.60
N LYS A 20 11.36 -51.51 20.64
CA LYS A 20 12.11 -50.37 20.06
C LYS A 20 11.82 -50.18 18.57
N ARG A 21 11.73 -51.26 17.80
CA ARG A 21 11.35 -51.20 16.37
C ARG A 21 9.92 -50.68 16.19
N LEU A 22 8.98 -51.12 17.03
CA LEU A 22 7.59 -50.66 17.00
C LEU A 22 7.49 -49.16 17.35
N GLU A 23 8.22 -48.71 18.37
CA GLU A 23 8.31 -47.30 18.77
C GLU A 23 8.88 -46.43 17.65
N MET A 24 9.99 -46.86 17.02
CA MET A 24 10.56 -46.13 15.89
C MET A 24 9.61 -46.05 14.70
N ARG A 25 8.92 -47.16 14.39
CA ARG A 25 7.89 -47.16 13.33
C ARG A 25 6.75 -46.20 13.65
N ASN A 26 6.23 -46.21 14.88
CA ASN A 26 5.14 -45.31 15.28
C ASN A 26 5.58 -43.83 15.28
N LYS A 27 6.81 -43.53 15.72
CA LYS A 27 7.38 -42.19 15.62
C LYS A 27 7.53 -41.74 14.17
N LEU A 28 8.01 -42.62 13.28
CA LEU A 28 8.14 -42.33 11.86
C LEU A 28 6.77 -42.06 11.22
N ILE A 29 5.77 -42.90 11.52
CA ILE A 29 4.38 -42.70 11.06
C ILE A 29 3.85 -41.35 11.56
N LEU A 30 4.04 -41.02 12.83
CA LEU A 30 3.61 -39.74 13.40
C LEU A 30 4.28 -38.55 12.69
N VAL A 31 5.60 -38.61 12.43
CA VAL A 31 6.31 -37.56 11.68
C VAL A 31 5.75 -37.43 10.27
N CYS A 32 5.52 -38.55 9.56
CA CYS A 32 4.90 -38.52 8.23
C CYS A 32 3.50 -37.88 8.26
N ILE A 33 2.67 -38.22 9.24
CA ILE A 33 1.33 -37.62 9.41
C ILE A 33 1.45 -36.11 9.66
N LEU A 34 2.34 -35.68 10.55
CA LEU A 34 2.56 -34.25 10.84
C LEU A 34 3.01 -33.47 9.60
N LEU A 35 3.93 -34.04 8.79
CA LEU A 35 4.39 -33.44 7.54
C LEU A 35 3.27 -33.35 6.51
N LEU A 36 2.44 -34.39 6.38
CA LEU A 36 1.27 -34.37 5.49
C LEU A 36 0.24 -33.31 5.92
N MET A 37 0.00 -33.16 7.22
CA MET A 37 -0.88 -32.10 7.73
C MET A 37 -0.31 -30.70 7.47
N ALA A 38 0.99 -30.49 7.71
CA ALA A 38 1.64 -29.21 7.44
C ALA A 38 1.57 -28.85 5.95
N LEU A 39 1.80 -29.83 5.06
CA LEU A 39 1.65 -29.66 3.62
C LEU A 39 0.19 -29.33 3.24
N ALA A 40 -0.78 -30.06 3.78
CA ALA A 40 -2.20 -29.80 3.52
C ALA A 40 -2.62 -28.39 3.96
N ILE A 41 -2.21 -27.95 5.16
CA ILE A 41 -2.45 -26.58 5.65
C ILE A 41 -1.82 -25.54 4.72
N TYR A 42 -0.57 -25.77 4.29
CA TYR A 42 0.11 -24.87 3.36
C TYR A 42 -0.61 -24.77 2.01
N LEU A 43 -1.07 -25.90 1.46
CA LEU A 43 -1.85 -25.91 0.22
C LEU A 43 -3.20 -25.19 0.37
N ILE A 44 -3.92 -25.41 1.47
CA ILE A 44 -5.16 -24.69 1.77
C ILE A 44 -4.89 -23.19 1.88
N TYR A 45 -3.79 -22.79 2.52
CA TYR A 45 -3.37 -21.40 2.59
C TYR A 45 -3.11 -20.80 1.20
N LEU A 46 -2.42 -21.52 0.31
CA LEU A 46 -2.17 -21.05 -1.06
C LEU A 46 -3.48 -20.88 -1.85
N ILE A 47 -4.37 -21.87 -1.79
CA ILE A 47 -5.68 -21.82 -2.47
C ILE A 47 -6.50 -20.64 -1.93
N SER A 48 -6.53 -20.45 -0.61
CA SER A 48 -7.23 -19.33 0.03
C SER A 48 -6.66 -17.97 -0.39
N LYS A 49 -5.33 -17.85 -0.43
CA LYS A 49 -4.64 -16.64 -0.88
C LYS A 49 -4.98 -16.32 -2.33
N GLU A 50 -4.91 -17.30 -3.23
CA GLU A 50 -5.23 -17.13 -4.65
C GLU A 50 -6.68 -16.71 -4.84
N ALA A 51 -7.62 -17.36 -4.13
CA ALA A 51 -9.04 -16.98 -4.16
C ALA A 51 -9.29 -15.55 -3.67
N GLN A 52 -8.58 -15.08 -2.63
CA GLN A 52 -8.65 -13.69 -2.19
C GLN A 52 -8.09 -12.74 -3.25
N GLU A 53 -6.93 -13.04 -3.83
CA GLU A 53 -6.32 -12.22 -4.87
C GLU A 53 -7.23 -12.10 -6.10
N GLU A 54 -7.85 -13.20 -6.53
CA GLU A 54 -8.81 -13.22 -7.64
C GLU A 54 -10.04 -12.36 -7.34
N LYS A 55 -10.59 -12.46 -6.12
CA LYS A 55 -11.72 -11.62 -5.67
C LYS A 55 -11.43 -10.11 -5.77
N PHE A 56 -10.19 -9.69 -5.53
CA PHE A 56 -9.78 -8.29 -5.57
C PHE A 56 -9.12 -7.86 -6.89
N ARG A 57 -8.93 -8.79 -7.83
CA ARG A 57 -8.19 -8.54 -9.08
C ARG A 57 -8.87 -7.48 -9.93
N ASP A 58 -10.19 -7.59 -10.10
CA ASP A 58 -11.01 -6.66 -10.86
C ASP A 58 -12.40 -6.51 -10.24
N GLN A 59 -12.53 -5.59 -9.30
CA GLN A 59 -13.80 -5.35 -8.62
C GLN A 59 -14.71 -4.47 -9.47
N HIS A 60 -15.92 -4.97 -9.69
CA HIS A 60 -17.01 -4.24 -10.33
C HIS A 60 -17.93 -3.63 -9.27
N VAL A 61 -18.00 -2.29 -9.20
CA VAL A 61 -18.83 -1.57 -8.23
C VAL A 61 -19.88 -0.73 -8.95
N VAL A 62 -21.15 -1.08 -8.80
CA VAL A 62 -22.26 -0.24 -9.30
C VAL A 62 -22.61 0.80 -8.24
N VAL A 63 -22.58 2.09 -8.59
CA VAL A 63 -22.88 3.18 -7.65
C VAL A 63 -24.35 3.61 -7.70
N GLY A 64 -24.81 4.27 -6.64
CA GLY A 64 -26.22 4.63 -6.47
C GLY A 64 -26.77 5.66 -7.46
N TYR A 65 -25.90 6.46 -8.08
CA TYR A 65 -26.25 7.58 -8.96
C TYR A 65 -26.13 7.21 -10.45
N THR A 66 -26.94 7.87 -11.29
CA THR A 66 -26.70 7.89 -12.75
C THR A 66 -25.57 8.86 -13.09
N TYR A 67 -24.97 8.69 -14.28
CA TYR A 67 -23.93 9.61 -14.76
C TYR A 67 -24.44 11.06 -14.83
N ARG A 68 -25.70 11.28 -15.22
CA ARG A 68 -26.28 12.63 -15.31
C ARG A 68 -26.41 13.28 -13.93
N GLN A 69 -26.87 12.53 -12.93
CA GLN A 69 -26.97 13.01 -11.54
C GLN A 69 -25.58 13.32 -10.97
N ALA A 70 -24.62 12.42 -11.19
CA ALA A 70 -23.24 12.63 -10.76
C ALA A 70 -22.66 13.92 -11.38
N LEU A 71 -22.79 14.09 -12.70
CA LEU A 71 -22.33 15.29 -13.40
C LEU A 71 -23.00 16.55 -12.87
N GLN A 72 -24.31 16.54 -12.62
CA GLN A 72 -25.01 17.68 -12.04
C GLN A 72 -24.42 18.06 -10.68
N ARG A 73 -24.19 17.09 -9.78
CA ARG A 73 -23.59 17.37 -8.46
C ARG A 73 -22.16 17.90 -8.59
N GLN A 74 -21.36 17.35 -9.50
CA GLN A 74 -19.98 17.80 -9.75
C GLN A 74 -19.89 19.25 -10.22
N MET A 75 -20.90 19.75 -10.95
CA MET A 75 -20.96 21.16 -11.35
C MET A 75 -20.98 22.13 -10.15
N HIS A 76 -21.41 21.66 -8.98
CA HIS A 76 -21.50 22.45 -7.75
C HIS A 76 -20.30 22.21 -6.80
N ALA A 77 -19.32 21.39 -7.19
CA ALA A 77 -18.18 21.02 -6.35
C ALA A 77 -16.96 21.96 -6.49
N ASN A 78 -17.15 23.16 -7.06
CA ASN A 78 -16.09 24.16 -7.30
C ASN A 78 -14.84 23.60 -8.01
N ALA A 79 -15.05 22.63 -8.90
CA ALA A 79 -13.98 22.00 -9.64
C ALA A 79 -13.25 23.03 -10.54
N VAL A 80 -11.92 22.92 -10.59
CA VAL A 80 -11.06 23.78 -11.41
C VAL A 80 -10.31 22.97 -12.46
N ALA A 81 -9.82 23.66 -13.48
CA ALA A 81 -8.93 23.11 -14.50
C ALA A 81 -7.80 24.10 -14.76
N SER A 82 -6.60 23.59 -15.00
CA SER A 82 -5.46 24.40 -15.43
C SER A 82 -5.25 24.32 -16.94
N ASP A 83 -4.92 25.45 -17.57
CA ASP A 83 -4.42 25.54 -18.94
C ASP A 83 -2.87 25.47 -19.03
N GLY A 84 -2.21 25.19 -17.90
CA GLY A 84 -0.75 25.20 -17.76
C GLY A 84 -0.19 26.54 -17.25
N VAL A 85 -1.01 27.60 -17.19
CA VAL A 85 -0.60 28.93 -16.71
C VAL A 85 -1.48 29.38 -15.54
N LYS A 86 -2.80 29.14 -15.62
CA LYS A 86 -3.79 29.64 -14.66
C LYS A 86 -4.73 28.52 -14.24
N TRP A 87 -5.25 28.64 -13.03
CA TRP A 87 -6.38 27.82 -12.57
C TRP A 87 -7.67 28.59 -12.82
N SER A 88 -8.66 27.92 -13.42
CA SER A 88 -9.97 28.51 -13.67
C SER A 88 -11.07 27.52 -13.35
N LYS A 89 -12.31 28.00 -13.13
CA LYS A 89 -13.46 27.14 -12.91
C LYS A 89 -13.64 26.19 -14.11
N ALA A 90 -13.72 24.90 -13.84
CA ALA A 90 -13.87 23.90 -14.88
C ALA A 90 -15.24 24.04 -15.57
N THR A 91 -15.22 23.98 -16.89
CA THR A 91 -16.44 23.95 -17.71
C THR A 91 -17.17 22.62 -17.55
N ARG A 92 -18.47 22.60 -17.87
CA ARG A 92 -19.27 21.36 -17.86
C ARG A 92 -18.67 20.27 -18.76
N SER A 93 -18.11 20.63 -19.90
CA SER A 93 -17.50 19.67 -20.83
C SER A 93 -16.22 19.08 -20.27
N GLN A 94 -15.38 19.87 -19.57
CA GLN A 94 -14.20 19.37 -18.87
C GLN A 94 -14.61 18.41 -17.75
N ILE A 95 -15.55 18.79 -16.88
CA ILE A 95 -16.04 17.90 -15.82
C ILE A 95 -16.60 16.60 -16.41
N ALA A 96 -17.44 16.70 -17.45
CA ALA A 96 -18.01 15.53 -18.12
C ALA A 96 -16.94 14.60 -18.71
N ARG A 97 -15.88 15.15 -19.31
CA ARG A 97 -14.78 14.37 -19.91
C ARG A 97 -14.03 13.54 -18.87
N TYR A 98 -13.73 14.11 -17.71
CA TYR A 98 -12.91 13.45 -16.69
C TYR A 98 -13.74 12.64 -15.69
N LEU A 99 -15.01 12.99 -15.50
CA LEU A 99 -15.93 12.23 -14.66
C LEU A 99 -16.31 10.88 -15.29
N ARG A 100 -16.31 10.74 -16.62
CA ARG A 100 -16.73 9.52 -17.31
C ARG A 100 -15.62 8.46 -17.27
N PRO A 101 -15.74 7.38 -16.46
CA PRO A 101 -14.62 6.47 -16.23
C PRO A 101 -14.43 5.40 -17.33
N GLU A 102 -15.50 5.03 -18.04
CA GLU A 102 -15.53 3.83 -18.89
C GLU A 102 -14.48 3.79 -20.00
N PRO A 103 -14.19 4.90 -20.72
CA PRO A 103 -13.13 4.92 -21.73
C PRO A 103 -11.73 4.63 -21.17
N TYR A 104 -11.52 4.79 -19.87
CA TYR A 104 -10.21 4.69 -19.24
C TYR A 104 -9.93 3.32 -18.59
N TYR A 105 -10.94 2.45 -18.45
CA TYR A 105 -10.78 1.16 -17.76
C TYR A 105 -9.75 0.22 -18.38
N GLN A 106 -9.53 0.33 -19.70
CA GLN A 106 -8.56 -0.47 -20.45
C GLN A 106 -7.45 0.38 -21.08
N HIS A 107 -7.41 1.68 -20.76
CA HIS A 107 -6.36 2.55 -21.28
C HIS A 107 -5.02 2.21 -20.63
N SER A 108 -3.94 2.14 -21.42
CA SER A 108 -2.58 1.75 -20.98
C SER A 108 -2.11 2.48 -19.71
N GLU A 109 -2.27 3.80 -19.67
CA GLU A 109 -1.92 4.63 -18.51
C GLU A 109 -3.12 4.94 -17.58
N GLN A 110 -4.27 5.30 -18.14
CA GLN A 110 -5.39 5.79 -17.34
C GLN A 110 -6.12 4.68 -16.56
N LYS A 111 -5.86 3.40 -16.86
CA LYS A 111 -6.35 2.27 -16.04
C LYS A 111 -5.91 2.39 -14.58
N TYR A 112 -4.76 3.03 -14.31
CA TYR A 112 -4.25 3.22 -12.95
C TYR A 112 -5.05 4.21 -12.11
N GLN A 113 -5.99 4.96 -12.71
CA GLN A 113 -6.98 5.72 -11.92
C GLN A 113 -7.84 4.81 -11.05
N PHE A 114 -7.98 3.55 -11.46
CA PHE A 114 -8.83 2.54 -10.83
C PHE A 114 -8.02 1.52 -10.03
N LEU A 115 -6.70 1.68 -9.90
CA LEU A 115 -5.88 0.80 -9.06
C LEU A 115 -6.35 0.92 -7.61
N ASN A 116 -6.54 -0.23 -6.95
CA ASN A 116 -6.88 -0.27 -5.54
C ASN A 116 -5.64 0.10 -4.71
N LEU A 117 -5.65 1.31 -4.17
CA LEU A 117 -4.56 1.89 -3.38
C LEU A 117 -4.49 1.31 -1.96
N ARG A 118 -5.54 0.58 -1.52
CA ARG A 118 -5.60 -0.14 -0.23
C ARG A 118 -5.10 -1.59 -0.33
N LYS A 119 -4.34 -1.92 -1.38
CA LYS A 119 -3.82 -3.28 -1.60
C LYS A 119 -2.34 -3.24 -1.96
N PRO A 120 -1.44 -3.72 -1.07
CA PRO A 120 -0.07 -3.97 -1.45
C PRO A 120 -0.02 -5.06 -2.50
N GLN A 121 0.83 -4.90 -3.51
CA GLN A 121 0.99 -5.86 -4.59
C GLN A 121 2.07 -6.92 -4.29
N GLY A 122 2.90 -6.69 -3.27
CA GLY A 122 4.02 -7.56 -2.91
C GLY A 122 5.26 -7.31 -3.76
N ILE A 123 5.50 -6.06 -4.16
CA ILE A 123 6.69 -5.70 -4.95
C ILE A 123 7.94 -5.82 -4.07
N SER A 124 8.99 -6.46 -4.58
CA SER A 124 10.23 -6.65 -3.82
C SER A 124 10.94 -5.33 -3.55
N ALA A 125 11.64 -5.23 -2.42
CA ALA A 125 12.39 -4.03 -2.04
C ALA A 125 13.39 -3.60 -3.13
N GLY A 126 14.14 -4.56 -3.69
CA GLY A 126 15.08 -4.27 -4.78
C GLY A 126 14.42 -3.68 -6.02
N LYS A 127 13.18 -4.07 -6.36
CA LYS A 127 12.42 -3.44 -7.45
C LYS A 127 12.00 -2.03 -7.06
N LEU A 128 11.55 -1.81 -5.82
CA LEU A 128 11.21 -0.47 -5.34
C LEU A 128 12.42 0.47 -5.35
N ASP A 129 13.61 -0.02 -5.01
CA ASP A 129 14.85 0.76 -5.06
C ASP A 129 15.19 1.28 -6.47
N GLU A 130 14.79 0.57 -7.53
CA GLU A 130 14.95 1.07 -8.90
C GLU A 130 14.19 2.40 -9.13
N LEU A 131 13.07 2.62 -8.43
CA LEU A 131 12.31 3.88 -8.46
C LEU A 131 12.94 4.97 -7.60
N LEU A 132 13.63 4.57 -6.53
CA LEU A 132 14.22 5.44 -5.53
C LEU A 132 15.66 5.85 -5.86
N LYS A 133 16.30 5.21 -6.85
CA LYS A 133 17.60 5.62 -7.36
C LYS A 133 17.62 7.08 -7.81
N GLY A 134 18.56 7.85 -7.29
CA GLY A 134 18.75 9.28 -7.49
C GLY A 134 17.66 10.15 -6.86
N LYS A 135 16.94 9.66 -5.85
CA LYS A 135 15.86 10.37 -5.16
C LYS A 135 16.28 10.89 -3.78
N GLY A 136 17.51 11.36 -3.67
CA GLY A 136 18.05 11.92 -2.43
C GLY A 136 17.94 10.95 -1.27
N ILE A 137 17.39 11.42 -0.15
CA ILE A 137 17.25 10.64 1.09
C ILE A 137 16.34 9.41 0.95
N LEU A 138 15.53 9.33 -0.11
CA LEU A 138 14.67 8.17 -0.38
C LEU A 138 15.43 7.01 -1.03
N GLU A 139 16.64 7.24 -1.58
CA GLU A 139 17.44 6.20 -2.20
C GLU A 139 17.77 5.08 -1.19
N GLY A 140 17.63 3.82 -1.61
CA GLY A 140 17.88 2.65 -0.76
C GLY A 140 16.80 2.35 0.29
N GLN A 141 15.69 3.08 0.29
CA GLN A 141 14.59 2.88 1.24
C GLN A 141 13.53 1.87 0.77
N GLY A 142 13.82 1.05 -0.24
CA GLY A 142 12.87 0.07 -0.79
C GLY A 142 12.28 -0.88 0.24
N ASP A 143 13.09 -1.32 1.22
CA ASP A 143 12.62 -2.15 2.33
C ASP A 143 11.65 -1.42 3.26
N ALA A 144 11.95 -0.16 3.60
CA ALA A 144 11.08 0.66 4.44
C ALA A 144 9.73 0.92 3.75
N PHE A 145 9.72 1.23 2.45
CA PHE A 145 8.49 1.40 1.68
C PHE A 145 7.69 0.12 1.57
N ARG A 146 8.33 -1.02 1.29
CA ARG A 146 7.67 -2.33 1.23
C ARG A 146 6.98 -2.67 2.54
N GLU A 147 7.69 -2.50 3.65
CA GLU A 147 7.15 -2.83 4.97
C GLU A 147 6.05 -1.87 5.40
N ALA A 148 6.23 -0.56 5.16
CA ALA A 148 5.22 0.45 5.43
C ALA A 148 3.92 0.20 4.65
N ALA A 149 4.05 -0.14 3.37
CA ALA A 149 2.93 -0.50 2.50
C ALA A 149 2.20 -1.75 3.00
N ARG A 150 2.95 -2.80 3.38
CA ARG A 150 2.39 -4.04 3.94
C ARG A 150 1.65 -3.80 5.25
N GLN A 151 2.23 -3.02 6.17
CA GLN A 151 1.65 -2.76 7.49
C GLN A 151 0.43 -1.83 7.44
N SER A 152 0.36 -0.95 6.44
CA SER A 152 -0.70 0.06 6.31
C SER A 152 -1.74 -0.29 5.24
N ASP A 153 -1.66 -1.50 4.67
CA ASP A 153 -2.46 -1.95 3.52
C ASP A 153 -2.46 -0.93 2.37
N LEU A 154 -1.27 -0.44 1.96
CA LEU A 154 -1.14 0.52 0.87
C LEU A 154 -0.46 -0.10 -0.36
N ASN A 155 -0.83 0.39 -1.53
CA ASN A 155 -0.06 0.10 -2.73
C ASN A 155 1.33 0.78 -2.69
N GLU A 156 2.38 0.01 -2.94
CA GLU A 156 3.79 0.45 -2.83
C GLU A 156 4.13 1.56 -3.83
N ILE A 157 3.61 1.45 -5.06
CA ILE A 157 3.87 2.42 -6.12
C ILE A 157 3.18 3.74 -5.82
N TYR A 158 1.96 3.70 -5.30
CA TYR A 158 1.27 4.88 -4.81
C TYR A 158 2.03 5.55 -3.66
N LEU A 159 2.45 4.77 -2.66
CA LEU A 159 3.16 5.30 -1.50
C LEU A 159 4.48 5.99 -1.90
N ILE A 160 5.27 5.37 -2.79
CA ILE A 160 6.50 5.97 -3.33
C ILE A 160 6.18 7.21 -4.18
N SER A 161 5.13 7.15 -5.00
CA SER A 161 4.73 8.30 -5.82
C SER A 161 4.38 9.51 -4.97
N HIS A 162 3.64 9.27 -3.89
CA HIS A 162 3.25 10.31 -2.94
C HIS A 162 4.49 10.89 -2.25
N ALA A 163 5.35 10.04 -1.68
CA ALA A 163 6.57 10.49 -1.03
C ALA A 163 7.47 11.31 -1.98
N GLN A 164 7.66 10.86 -3.24
CA GLN A 164 8.47 11.62 -4.20
C GLN A 164 7.84 12.97 -4.58
N LEU A 165 6.52 13.09 -4.61
CA LEU A 165 5.84 14.35 -4.88
C LEU A 165 6.04 15.32 -3.70
N GLU A 166 5.69 14.89 -2.49
CA GLU A 166 5.73 15.71 -1.27
C GLU A 166 7.13 16.17 -0.88
N THR A 167 8.15 15.39 -1.25
CA THR A 167 9.54 15.68 -0.88
C THR A 167 10.36 16.33 -1.99
N GLY A 168 9.75 16.64 -3.14
CA GLY A 168 10.50 17.10 -4.31
C GLY A 168 11.57 16.09 -4.73
N LYS A 169 11.20 14.79 -4.74
CA LYS A 169 12.09 13.64 -5.02
C LYS A 169 13.18 13.46 -3.95
N GLY A 170 12.82 13.59 -2.68
CA GLY A 170 13.69 13.40 -1.52
C GLY A 170 14.70 14.52 -1.29
N ALA A 171 14.47 15.70 -1.88
CA ALA A 171 15.39 16.83 -1.85
C ALA A 171 14.96 17.96 -0.92
N SER A 172 13.68 17.98 -0.49
CA SER A 172 13.16 19.00 0.43
C SER A 172 13.87 18.96 1.77
N GLU A 173 13.93 20.11 2.45
CA GLU A 173 14.58 20.25 3.76
C GLU A 173 13.92 19.35 4.80
N LEU A 174 12.59 19.34 4.84
CA LEU A 174 11.80 18.49 5.73
C LEU A 174 12.07 16.99 5.52
N ALA A 175 12.33 16.57 4.27
CA ALA A 175 12.69 15.19 3.95
C ALA A 175 14.13 14.86 4.36
N LYS A 176 15.09 15.76 4.14
CA LYS A 176 16.49 15.57 4.55
C LYS A 176 16.66 15.47 6.07
N GLY A 177 15.65 15.93 6.80
CA GLY A 177 15.56 15.87 8.24
C GLY A 177 16.02 17.17 8.88
N LEU A 178 15.33 17.55 9.95
CA LEU A 178 15.58 18.78 10.69
C LEU A 178 15.90 18.46 12.14
N LYS A 179 16.84 19.22 12.72
CA LYS A 179 17.21 19.06 14.11
C LYS A 179 16.26 19.82 15.01
N VAL A 180 15.72 19.13 16.00
CA VAL A 180 14.68 19.64 16.91
C VAL A 180 15.09 19.33 18.35
N ASN A 181 14.96 20.31 19.25
CA ASN A 181 15.18 20.12 20.68
C ASN A 181 13.93 19.61 21.41
N ASP A 182 14.04 19.28 22.70
CA ASP A 182 12.93 18.71 23.49
C ASP A 182 11.68 19.59 23.59
N LYS A 183 11.77 20.88 23.20
CA LYS A 183 10.64 21.82 23.16
C LYS A 183 9.93 21.85 21.80
N GLY A 184 10.38 21.09 20.82
CA GLY A 184 9.80 21.10 19.46
C GLY A 184 10.23 22.30 18.62
N GLN A 185 11.39 22.88 18.92
CA GLN A 185 11.95 24.02 18.21
C GLN A 185 13.17 23.58 17.39
N LEU A 186 13.37 24.21 16.22
CA LEU A 186 14.56 23.99 15.41
C LEU A 186 15.81 24.37 16.21
N ASP A 187 16.76 23.46 16.26
CA ASP A 187 17.95 23.60 17.11
C ASP A 187 19.14 22.86 16.48
N PRO A 188 20.25 23.53 16.13
CA PRO A 188 21.44 22.88 15.59
C PRO A 188 22.04 21.77 16.47
N ASP A 189 21.79 21.80 17.78
CA ASP A 189 22.25 20.79 18.74
C ASP A 189 21.17 19.72 19.04
N GLY A 190 19.99 19.86 18.44
CA GLY A 190 18.88 18.93 18.59
C GLY A 190 19.06 17.59 17.85
N LYS A 191 18.07 16.71 18.03
CA LYS A 191 18.00 15.41 17.35
C LYS A 191 17.33 15.57 15.98
N THR A 192 17.81 14.82 14.97
CA THR A 192 17.24 14.87 13.61
C THR A 192 15.94 14.07 13.51
N TYR A 193 14.92 14.67 12.90
CA TYR A 193 13.64 14.06 12.59
C TYR A 193 13.26 14.27 11.12
N TYR A 194 12.57 13.28 10.54
CA TYR A 194 12.29 13.22 9.11
C TYR A 194 10.79 13.21 8.85
N ASN A 195 10.35 13.80 7.74
CA ASN A 195 8.95 13.75 7.32
C ASN A 195 8.84 13.74 5.79
N PHE A 196 8.31 12.65 5.25
CA PHE A 196 8.27 12.38 3.80
C PHE A 196 6.91 12.61 3.15
N PHE A 197 5.91 13.02 3.92
CA PHE A 197 4.53 13.18 3.43
C PHE A 197 3.91 14.51 3.86
N GLY A 198 4.73 15.48 4.30
CA GLY A 198 4.26 16.80 4.72
C GLY A 198 3.29 16.78 5.90
N VAL A 199 3.33 15.74 6.74
CA VAL A 199 2.34 15.57 7.82
C VAL A 199 2.56 16.63 8.90
N GLY A 200 1.51 17.38 9.25
CA GLY A 200 1.61 18.42 10.28
C GLY A 200 2.33 19.69 9.81
N ALA A 201 2.64 19.81 8.52
CA ALA A 201 3.27 20.99 7.93
C ALA A 201 2.19 22.00 7.47
N PHE A 202 1.52 22.63 8.43
CA PHE A 202 0.44 23.60 8.18
C PHE A 202 0.90 25.03 8.51
N ASP A 203 0.10 26.03 8.14
CA ASP A 203 0.26 27.42 8.54
C ASP A 203 1.53 28.17 8.05
N HIS A 204 1.93 29.21 8.80
CA HIS A 204 2.91 30.22 8.41
C HIS A 204 4.36 29.73 8.44
N ASP A 205 4.65 28.66 9.19
CA ASP A 205 5.96 28.00 9.25
C ASP A 205 5.81 26.47 9.12
N ALA A 206 5.34 26.04 7.95
CA ALA A 206 5.09 24.64 7.63
C ALA A 206 6.32 23.73 7.86
N VAL A 207 7.53 24.26 7.75
CA VAL A 207 8.77 23.50 7.92
C VAL A 207 9.01 23.19 9.40
N ALA A 208 8.95 24.19 10.28
CA ALA A 208 9.13 23.99 11.71
C ALA A 208 8.01 23.12 12.31
N GLU A 209 6.76 23.34 11.90
CA GLU A 209 5.62 22.56 12.37
C GLU A 209 5.68 21.10 11.92
N GLY A 210 6.05 20.85 10.66
CA GLY A 210 6.26 19.49 10.15
C GLY A 210 7.38 18.74 10.89
N ALA A 211 8.46 19.45 11.28
CA ALA A 211 9.56 18.88 12.05
C ALA A 211 9.15 18.57 13.49
N LYS A 212 8.41 19.49 14.13
CA LYS A 212 7.84 19.29 15.46
C LYS A 212 6.88 18.10 15.50
N TYR A 213 6.03 17.96 14.48
CA TYR A 213 5.16 16.80 14.35
C TYR A 213 5.98 15.50 14.25
N ALA A 214 7.00 15.47 13.40
CA ALA A 214 7.89 14.32 13.26
C ALA A 214 8.58 13.94 14.59
N GLN A 215 8.98 14.93 15.39
CA GLN A 215 9.49 14.70 16.75
C GLN A 215 8.45 14.02 17.64
N GLN A 216 7.23 14.55 17.69
CA GLN A 216 6.15 14.00 18.53
C GLN A 216 5.80 12.56 18.15
N GLN A 217 5.94 12.19 16.87
CA GLN A 217 5.75 10.83 16.39
C GLN A 217 7.00 9.95 16.51
N GLY A 218 8.13 10.49 16.97
CA GLY A 218 9.38 9.76 17.11
C GLY A 218 10.03 9.34 15.79
N TRP A 219 9.82 10.11 14.71
CA TRP A 219 10.35 9.85 13.37
C TRP A 219 11.82 10.26 13.24
N ASP A 220 12.67 9.69 14.08
CA ASP A 220 14.11 9.99 14.18
C ASP A 220 14.98 9.16 13.21
N THR A 221 14.36 8.37 12.33
CA THR A 221 15.01 7.70 11.21
C THR A 221 14.14 7.77 9.96
N PRO A 222 14.71 7.68 8.74
CA PRO A 222 13.93 7.60 7.52
C PRO A 222 12.90 6.46 7.54
N GLU A 223 13.29 5.27 8.01
CA GLU A 223 12.38 4.13 8.09
C GLU A 223 11.15 4.42 8.95
N LYS A 224 11.33 5.03 10.13
CA LYS A 224 10.20 5.39 11.01
C LYS A 224 9.30 6.44 10.38
N ALA A 225 9.86 7.44 9.72
CA ALA A 225 9.10 8.46 9.00
C ALA A 225 8.29 7.87 7.83
N ILE A 226 8.87 6.91 7.09
CA ILE A 226 8.16 6.21 6.00
C ILE A 226 6.98 5.41 6.56
N LYS A 227 7.21 4.60 7.60
CA LYS A 227 6.17 3.77 8.22
C LYS A 227 5.06 4.61 8.87
N GLY A 228 5.42 5.60 9.69
CA GLY A 228 4.46 6.47 10.36
C GLY A 228 3.67 7.34 9.38
N GLY A 229 4.34 7.86 8.35
CA GLY A 229 3.69 8.58 7.27
C GLY A 229 2.70 7.71 6.49
N ALA A 230 3.08 6.47 6.16
CA ALA A 230 2.16 5.52 5.50
C ALA A 230 0.90 5.23 6.35
N GLN A 231 1.06 5.07 7.67
CA GLN A 231 -0.07 4.90 8.58
C GLN A 231 -0.98 6.14 8.60
N PHE A 232 -0.40 7.34 8.57
CA PHE A 232 -1.16 8.59 8.44
C PHE A 232 -1.94 8.62 7.12
N ILE A 233 -1.29 8.34 5.99
CA ILE A 233 -1.95 8.31 4.67
C ILE A 233 -3.11 7.31 4.65
N ALA A 234 -2.90 6.10 5.18
CA ALA A 234 -3.92 5.06 5.25
C ALA A 234 -5.13 5.54 6.06
N ARG A 235 -4.91 6.15 7.23
CA ARG A 235 -5.97 6.59 8.12
C ARG A 235 -6.72 7.82 7.59
N GLU A 236 -6.01 8.84 7.13
CA GLU A 236 -6.64 10.12 6.79
C GLU A 236 -7.24 10.12 5.39
N TYR A 237 -6.63 9.40 4.44
CA TYR A 237 -7.02 9.49 3.03
C TYR A 237 -7.65 8.22 2.46
N LEU A 238 -7.37 7.06 3.05
CA LEU A 238 -7.77 5.76 2.52
C LEU A 238 -8.56 4.90 3.52
N SER A 239 -9.02 5.48 4.63
CA SER A 239 -9.84 4.76 5.61
C SER A 239 -11.28 4.54 5.16
N ARG A 240 -11.76 5.35 4.19
CA ARG A 240 -13.13 5.25 3.69
C ARG A 240 -13.29 4.05 2.75
N ASP A 241 -14.37 3.31 2.94
CA ASP A 241 -14.69 2.11 2.16
C ASP A 241 -15.19 2.38 0.74
N ASN A 242 -15.14 3.62 0.28
CA ASN A 242 -15.55 4.04 -1.06
C ASN A 242 -14.57 5.01 -1.75
N GLN A 243 -13.41 5.31 -1.14
CA GLN A 243 -12.41 6.23 -1.70
C GLN A 243 -10.99 5.67 -1.56
N TYR A 244 -10.67 4.68 -2.39
CA TYR A 244 -9.37 3.99 -2.37
C TYR A 244 -8.80 3.71 -3.76
N THR A 245 -9.32 4.42 -4.75
CA THR A 245 -8.74 4.57 -6.09
C THR A 245 -8.60 6.06 -6.36
N LEU A 246 -7.63 6.48 -7.20
CA LEU A 246 -7.49 7.89 -7.56
C LEU A 246 -8.81 8.48 -8.11
N TYR A 247 -9.52 7.70 -8.93
CA TYR A 247 -10.83 8.08 -9.45
C TYR A 247 -11.84 8.35 -8.32
N SER A 248 -11.98 7.41 -7.37
CA SER A 248 -12.92 7.56 -6.26
C SER A 248 -12.54 8.65 -5.26
N MET A 249 -11.24 8.90 -5.04
CA MET A 249 -10.75 10.02 -4.24
C MET A 249 -11.09 11.35 -4.91
N ARG A 250 -10.94 11.46 -6.23
CA ARG A 250 -11.25 12.69 -6.96
C ARG A 250 -12.74 12.93 -7.09
N PHE A 251 -13.51 11.92 -7.52
CA PHE A 251 -14.90 12.12 -7.95
C PHE A 251 -15.94 11.64 -6.94
N ASN A 252 -15.57 10.78 -5.98
CA ASN A 252 -16.48 10.16 -5.02
C ASN A 252 -17.78 9.65 -5.71
N PRO A 253 -17.71 8.61 -6.54
CA PRO A 253 -18.86 8.16 -7.33
C PRO A 253 -20.04 7.65 -6.47
N VAL A 254 -19.78 7.30 -5.20
CA VAL A 254 -20.81 6.91 -4.22
C VAL A 254 -21.58 8.12 -3.69
N ASP A 255 -20.92 9.28 -3.52
CA ASP A 255 -21.57 10.57 -3.20
C ASP A 255 -20.93 11.73 -4.00
N PRO A 256 -21.31 11.90 -5.28
CA PRO A 256 -20.61 12.82 -6.18
C PRO A 256 -20.63 14.27 -5.70
N GLY A 257 -19.48 14.94 -5.82
CA GLY A 257 -19.29 16.33 -5.42
C GLY A 257 -19.04 16.55 -3.93
N ARG A 258 -18.99 15.50 -3.11
CA ARG A 258 -18.69 15.55 -1.68
C ARG A 258 -17.35 14.89 -1.38
N HIS A 259 -16.63 15.42 -0.38
CA HIS A 259 -15.38 14.85 0.14
C HIS A 259 -14.39 14.46 -0.97
N GLN A 260 -14.01 15.45 -1.78
CA GLN A 260 -13.09 15.25 -2.89
C GLN A 260 -11.68 15.60 -2.47
N TYR A 261 -10.73 14.72 -2.79
CA TYR A 261 -9.34 14.91 -2.43
C TYR A 261 -8.71 16.14 -3.09
N ALA A 262 -9.15 16.48 -4.30
CA ALA A 262 -8.62 17.60 -5.07
C ALA A 262 -9.73 18.32 -5.86
N THR A 263 -9.51 19.60 -6.12
CA THR A 263 -10.40 20.45 -6.93
C THR A 263 -10.09 20.36 -8.43
N ASP A 264 -8.84 20.06 -8.81
CA ASP A 264 -8.44 19.87 -10.21
C ASP A 264 -9.15 18.67 -10.85
N VAL A 265 -9.97 18.90 -11.87
CA VAL A 265 -10.68 17.84 -12.62
C VAL A 265 -9.75 16.80 -13.24
N MET A 266 -8.48 17.14 -13.49
CA MET A 266 -7.47 16.27 -14.09
C MET A 266 -6.60 15.54 -13.06
N TRP A 267 -6.79 15.77 -11.76
CA TRP A 267 -5.92 15.25 -10.71
C TRP A 267 -5.70 13.73 -10.81
N ALA A 268 -6.77 12.96 -11.01
CA ALA A 268 -6.66 11.51 -11.14
C ALA A 268 -5.86 11.10 -12.39
N HIS A 269 -6.00 11.84 -13.50
CA HIS A 269 -5.25 11.59 -14.73
C HIS A 269 -3.75 11.89 -14.58
N HIS A 270 -3.39 12.96 -13.88
CA HIS A 270 -1.99 13.30 -13.62
C HIS A 270 -1.33 12.21 -12.78
N ASN A 271 -1.97 11.80 -11.69
CA ASN A 271 -1.44 10.79 -10.79
C ASN A 271 -1.41 9.38 -11.44
N ALA A 272 -2.42 9.01 -12.22
CA ALA A 272 -2.43 7.73 -12.91
C ALA A 272 -1.31 7.60 -13.95
N ARG A 273 -0.99 8.68 -14.69
CA ARG A 273 0.18 8.67 -15.60
C ARG A 273 1.49 8.46 -14.86
N GLN A 274 1.64 9.09 -13.70
CA GLN A 274 2.83 8.91 -12.88
C GLN A 274 2.94 7.47 -12.35
N MET A 275 1.83 6.88 -11.89
CA MET A 275 1.80 5.47 -11.49
C MET A 275 2.12 4.54 -12.66
N ALA A 276 1.51 4.75 -13.83
CA ALA A 276 1.77 3.97 -15.03
C ALA A 276 3.25 4.01 -15.42
N LYS A 277 3.88 5.19 -15.35
CA LYS A 277 5.32 5.36 -15.61
C LYS A 277 6.18 4.52 -14.65
N TYR A 278 5.82 4.45 -13.36
CA TYR A 278 6.56 3.64 -12.40
C TYR A 278 6.40 2.15 -12.64
N TYR A 279 5.17 1.69 -12.87
CA TYR A 279 4.91 0.31 -13.25
C TYR A 279 5.68 -0.09 -14.51
N HIS A 280 5.61 0.73 -15.55
CA HIS A 280 6.35 0.53 -16.80
C HIS A 280 7.87 0.48 -16.56
N LYS A 281 8.42 1.40 -15.77
CA LYS A 281 9.86 1.43 -15.44
C LYS A 281 10.33 0.13 -14.76
N LEU A 282 9.49 -0.49 -13.95
CA LEU A 282 9.81 -1.75 -13.27
C LEU A 282 9.58 -3.00 -14.14
N GLY A 283 8.97 -2.85 -15.32
CA GLY A 283 8.50 -3.97 -16.12
C GLY A 283 7.35 -4.74 -15.47
N LEU A 284 6.51 -4.04 -14.69
CA LEU A 284 5.40 -4.62 -13.93
C LEU A 284 4.06 -4.03 -14.38
N GLU A 285 2.98 -4.75 -14.13
CA GLU A 285 1.60 -4.24 -14.25
C GLU A 285 0.92 -4.16 -12.88
N GLY A 286 -0.07 -3.27 -12.75
CA GLY A 286 -0.91 -3.22 -11.55
C GLY A 286 -1.76 -4.49 -11.42
N LYS A 287 -1.99 -4.97 -10.20
CA LYS A 287 -2.70 -6.25 -9.96
C LYS A 287 -4.17 -6.10 -9.57
N PHE A 288 -4.50 -5.14 -8.70
CA PHE A 288 -5.82 -5.03 -8.09
C PHE A 288 -6.51 -3.74 -8.54
N PHE A 289 -7.66 -3.86 -9.19
CA PHE A 289 -8.42 -2.73 -9.70
C PHE A 289 -9.86 -2.72 -9.15
N THR A 290 -10.42 -1.52 -9.00
CA THR A 290 -11.81 -1.31 -8.61
C THR A 290 -12.45 -0.28 -9.55
N ARG A 291 -13.40 -0.75 -10.36
CA ARG A 291 -14.05 0.03 -11.41
C ARG A 291 -15.49 0.37 -11.00
N HIS A 292 -15.82 1.66 -11.09
CA HIS A 292 -17.10 2.20 -10.62
C HIS A 292 -18.02 2.52 -11.79
N TYR A 293 -19.18 1.88 -11.85
CA TYR A 293 -20.15 2.01 -12.92
C TYR A 293 -21.37 2.80 -12.43
N TYR A 294 -21.71 3.88 -13.12
CA TYR A 294 -22.94 4.62 -12.84
C TYR A 294 -24.17 3.81 -13.25
N LYS A 295 -25.29 3.99 -12.53
CA LYS A 295 -26.57 3.41 -12.96
C LYS A 295 -26.94 3.92 -14.35
N LYS A 296 -27.51 3.00 -15.14
CA LYS A 296 -28.12 3.32 -16.42
C LYS A 296 -29.34 4.20 -16.24
#